data_AF-A0A9P0JNQ0-F1
#
_entry.id   AF-A0A9P0JNQ0-F1
#
_cell.length_a   1.000
_cell.length_b   1.000
_cell.length_c   1.000
_cell.angle_alpha   90.00
_cell.angle_beta   90.00
_cell.angle_gamma   90.00
#
_symmetry.space_group_name_H-M   'P 1'
#
loop_
_entity.id
_entity.type
_entity.pdbx_description
1 polymer ?
#
loop_
_entity_poly.entity_id
_entity_poly.type
_entity_poly.pdbx_seq_one_letter_code
_entity_poly.pdbx_strand_id
1 'polypeptide(L)' 'MCAAALYVLKVKNIVYGCQNDRFGGSTVLDVAAVLRPVTIMKGGYKGEEAMGLLKEFYKGTNPSAPPSKVKVKHN' A
#
# COMPACT_ATOMS: atom_id res chain seq x y z
N MET A 1 6.97 -2.04 6.68
CA MET A 1 6.35 -1.78 7.99
C MET A 1 5.14 -2.68 8.25
N CYS A 2 4.01 -2.50 7.56
CA CYS A 2 2.76 -3.20 7.89
C CYS A 2 2.85 -4.74 7.87
N ALA A 3 3.52 -5.32 6.86
CA ALA A 3 3.74 -6.76 6.79
C ALA A 3 4.47 -7.30 8.03
N ALA A 4 5.55 -6.63 8.46
CA ALA A 4 6.30 -7.01 9.66
C ALA A 4 5.44 -6.97 10.92
N ALA A 5 4.61 -5.93 11.08
CA ALA A 5 3.71 -5.82 12.23
C ALA A 5 2.70 -6.99 12.26
N LEU A 6 2.09 -7.33 11.13
CA LEU A 6 1.15 -8.45 11.03
C LEU A 6 1.83 -9.80 11.33
N TYR A 7 3.08 -9.98 10.90
CA TYR A 7 3.87 -11.16 11.22
C TYR A 7 4.21 -11.25 12.71
N VAL A 8 4.63 -10.15 13.35
CA VAL A 8 4.91 -10.10 14.79
C VAL A 8 3.66 -10.42 15.62
N LEU A 9 2.49 -9.94 15.18
CA LEU A 9 1.20 -10.26 15.78
C LEU A 9 0.72 -11.69 15.49
N LYS A 10 1.47 -12.47 14.71
CA LYS A 10 1.17 -13.86 14.34
C LYS A 10 -0.20 -14.02 13.68
N VAL A 11 -0.60 -13.04 12.85
CA VAL A 11 -1.80 -13.16 12.01
C VAL A 11 -1.64 -14.40 11.12
N LYS A 12 -2.58 -15.34 11.19
CA LYS A 12 -2.45 -16.63 10.48
C LYS A 12 -2.56 -16.49 8.96
N ASN A 13 -3.53 -15.71 8.49
CA ASN A 13 -3.85 -15.58 7.07
C ASN A 13 -4.04 -14.11 6.72
N ILE A 14 -3.38 -13.66 5.66
CA ILE A 14 -3.53 -12.31 5.12
C ILE A 14 -3.92 -12.44 3.64
N VAL A 15 -5.05 -11.84 3.28
CA VAL A 15 -5.51 -11.73 1.90
C VAL A 15 -5.54 -10.26 1.52
N TYR A 16 -5.00 -9.92 0.35
CA TYR A 16 -4.98 -8.54 -0.14
C TYR A 16 -5.32 -8.46 -1.63
N GLY A 17 -5.66 -7.25 -2.07
CA GLY A 17 -6.07 -6.96 -3.44
C GLY A 17 -4.91 -6.86 -4.41
N CYS A 18 -4.56 -5.64 -4.83
CA CYS A 18 -3.46 -5.40 -5.77
C CYS A 18 -2.10 -5.38 -5.05
N GLN A 19 -1.02 -5.53 -5.84
CA GLN A 19 0.35 -5.33 -5.37
C GLN A 19 0.61 -3.85 -5.02
N ASN A 20 1.64 -3.61 -4.21
CA ASN A 20 2.12 -2.28 -3.89
C ASN A 20 3.56 -2.13 -4.39
N ASP A 21 3.71 -1.54 -5.57
CA ASP A 21 4.98 -1.52 -6.31
C ASP A 21 5.99 -0.50 -5.76
N ARG A 22 5.56 0.36 -4.83
CA ARG A 22 6.41 1.39 -4.22
C ARG A 22 6.90 1.02 -2.84
N PHE A 23 6.07 0.39 -2.02
CA PHE A 23 6.32 0.20 -0.59
C PHE A 23 5.92 -1.19 -0.06
N GLY A 24 5.55 -2.12 -0.94
CA GLY A 24 5.01 -3.40 -0.51
C GLY A 24 6.03 -4.30 0.20
N GLY A 25 5.64 -4.83 1.36
CA GLY A 25 6.45 -5.75 2.17
C GLY A 25 6.46 -7.21 1.70
N SER A 26 5.96 -7.46 0.49
CA SER A 26 6.06 -8.73 -0.23
C SER A 26 6.43 -8.55 -1.71
N THR A 27 6.41 -7.31 -2.22
CA THR A 27 6.67 -6.97 -3.64
C THR A 27 7.96 -6.19 -3.82
N VAL A 28 8.30 -5.30 -2.88
CA VAL A 28 9.54 -4.50 -2.91
C VAL A 28 10.59 -5.08 -1.96
N LEU A 29 10.18 -5.44 -0.75
CA LEU A 29 11.04 -6.09 0.23
C LEU A 29 10.36 -7.37 0.69
N ASP A 30 11.05 -8.51 0.62
CA ASP A 30 10.55 -9.76 1.21
C ASP A 30 10.78 -9.77 2.72
N VAL A 31 9.77 -9.29 3.46
CA VAL A 31 9.80 -9.28 4.92
C VAL A 31 9.69 -10.70 5.49
N ALA A 32 9.07 -11.63 4.76
CA ALA A 32 8.90 -13.01 5.21
C ALA A 32 10.24 -13.75 5.23
N ALA A 33 11.13 -13.47 4.28
CA ALA A 33 12.49 -14.01 4.28
C ALA A 33 13.28 -13.66 5.56
N VAL A 34 13.05 -12.47 6.11
CA VAL A 34 13.73 -12.00 7.33
C VAL A 34 13.09 -12.56 8.60
N LEU A 35 11.76 -12.44 8.72
CA LEU A 35 11.04 -12.76 9.96
C LEU A 35 10.56 -14.20 10.06
N ARG A 36 10.57 -14.96 8.96
CA ARG A 36 10.14 -16.37 8.87
C ARG A 36 8.83 -16.65 9.62
N PRO A 37 7.74 -15.92 9.33
CA PRO A 37 6.46 -16.09 10.01
C PRO A 37 5.79 -17.41 9.60
N VAL A 38 4.83 -17.87 10.42
CA VAL A 38 3.89 -18.95 10.06
C VAL A 38 2.72 -18.45 9.19
N THR A 39 2.68 -17.14 8.92
CA THR A 39 1.60 -16.46 8.22
C THR A 39 1.54 -16.85 6.74
N ILE A 40 0.34 -17.15 6.25
CA ILE A 40 0.08 -17.35 4.82
C ILE A 40 -0.38 -16.01 4.23
N MET A 41 0.32 -15.50 3.22
CA MET A 41 -0.06 -14.30 2.47
C MET A 41 -0.51 -14.65 1.06
N LYS A 42 -1.69 -14.17 0.66
CA LYS A 42 -2.22 -14.35 -0.71
C LYS A 42 -2.70 -13.02 -1.29
N GLY A 43 -2.09 -12.59 -2.39
CA GLY A 43 -2.50 -11.42 -3.15
C GLY A 43 -3.48 -11.73 -4.28
N GLY A 44 -3.97 -10.68 -4.93
CA GLY A 44 -4.78 -10.76 -6.15
C GLY A 44 -6.29 -10.83 -5.93
N TYR A 45 -6.77 -10.80 -4.67
CA TYR A 45 -8.21 -10.87 -4.41
C TYR A 45 -8.91 -9.60 -4.85
N LYS A 46 -9.69 -9.65 -5.94
CA LYS A 46 -10.26 -8.46 -6.59
C LYS A 46 -9.17 -7.42 -6.92
N GLY A 47 -8.01 -7.88 -7.39
CA GLY A 47 -6.84 -7.02 -7.64
C GLY A 47 -7.14 -5.84 -8.58
N GLU A 48 -7.88 -6.08 -9.66
CA GLU A 48 -8.27 -5.02 -10.62
C GLU A 48 -9.18 -3.97 -9.98
N GLU A 49 -10.15 -4.39 -9.17
CA GLU A 49 -11.06 -3.48 -8.45
C GLU A 49 -10.28 -2.62 -7.45
N ALA A 50 -9.39 -3.23 -6.66
CA ALA A 50 -8.53 -2.53 -5.72
C ALA A 50 -7.62 -1.50 -6.43
N MET A 51 -7.04 -1.87 -7.57
CA MET A 51 -6.23 -0.95 -8.38
C MET A 51 -7.10 0.17 -8.99
N GLY A 52 -8.31 -0.15 -9.42
CA GLY A 52 -9.29 0.81 -9.93
C GLY A 52 -9.63 1.90 -8.91
N LEU A 53 -9.88 1.52 -7.66
CA LEU A 53 -10.12 2.45 -6.57
C LEU A 53 -8.93 3.38 -6.31
N LEU A 54 -7.70 2.85 -6.36
CA LEU A 54 -6.49 3.68 -6.23
C LEU A 54 -6.35 4.68 -7.39
N LYS A 55 -6.59 4.23 -8.63
CA LYS A 55 -6.56 5.11 -9.81
C LYS A 55 -7.59 6.24 -9.66
N GLU A 56 -8.79 5.92 -9.20
CA GLU A 56 -9.83 6.93 -8.97
C GLU A 56 -9.43 7.92 -7.88
N PHE A 57 -8.89 7.43 -6.75
CA PHE A 57 -8.38 8.28 -5.68
C PHE A 57 -7.33 9.30 -6.17
N TYR A 58 -6.39 8.87 -7.03
CA TYR A 58 -5.33 9.74 -7.56
C TYR A 58 -5.81 10.74 -8.62
N LYS A 59 -7.02 10.62 -9.17
CA LYS A 59 -7.62 11.67 -10.00
C LYS A 59 -8.05 12.87 -9.16
N GLY A 60 -8.35 12.64 -7.88
CA GLY A 60 -8.72 13.67 -6.93
C GLY A 60 -7.54 14.49 -6.44
N THR A 61 -7.85 15.61 -5.79
CA THR A 61 -6.89 16.37 -4.97
C THR A 61 -7.32 16.32 -3.51
N ASN A 62 -6.40 16.54 -2.58
CA ASN A 62 -6.74 16.58 -1.17
C ASN A 62 -7.37 17.94 -0.81
N PRO A 63 -8.67 18.03 -0.51
CA PRO A 63 -9.32 19.30 -0.18
C PRO A 63 -8.84 19.87 1.17
N SER A 64 -8.26 19.04 2.02
CA SER A 64 -7.64 19.45 3.28
C SER A 64 -6.17 19.81 3.12
N ALA A 65 -5.62 19.79 1.90
CA ALA A 65 -4.25 20.22 1.66
C ALA A 65 -4.11 21.69 2.07
N PRO A 66 -3.06 22.05 2.84
CA PRO A 66 -2.80 23.44 3.16
C PRO A 66 -2.59 24.24 1.86
N PRO A 67 -2.94 25.55 1.85
CA PRO A 67 -2.71 26.41 0.71
C PRO A 67 -1.26 26.28 0.23
N SER A 68 -1.06 26.12 -1.08
CA SER A 68 0.28 25.95 -1.61
C SER A 68 1.11 27.20 -1.29
N LYS A 69 2.31 27.01 -0.72
CA LYS A 69 3.29 28.10 -0.53
C LYS A 69 4.06 28.41 -1.82
N VAL A 70 3.67 27.79 -2.92
CA VAL A 70 4.35 27.94 -4.22
C VAL A 70 3.99 29.32 -4.75
N LYS A 71 5.00 30.19 -4.91
CA LYS A 71 4.82 31.50 -5.54
C LYS A 71 4.39 31.30 -6.98
N VAL A 72 3.12 31.59 -7.28
CA VAL A 72 2.61 31.64 -8.66
C VAL A 72 3.16 32.92 -9.29
N LYS A 73 4.06 32.80 -10.27
CA LYS A 73 4.48 33.94 -11.10
C LYS A 73 3.24 34.44 -11.87
N HIS A 74 2.79 35.64 -11.55
CA HIS A 74 1.86 36.37 -12.41
C HIS A 74 2.69 36.98 -13.54
N ASN A 75 2.36 36.63 -14.79
CA ASN A 75 2.81 37.37 -15.98
C ASN A 75 1.86 38.53 -16.23
#